data_AF-A0A5H2XX70-F1
#
_entry.id   AF-A0A5H2XX70-F1
#
_cell.length_a   1.000
_cell.length_b   1.000
_cell.length_c   1.000
_cell.angle_alpha   90.00
_cell.angle_beta   90.00
_cell.angle_gamma   90.00
#
_symmetry.space_group_name_H-M   'P 1'
#
loop_
_entity.id
_entity.type
_entity.pdbx_description
1 polymer ?
#
loop_
_entity_poly.entity_id
_entity_poly.type
_entity_poly.pdbx_seq_one_letter_code
_entity_poly.pdbx_strand_id
1 'polypeptide(L)'
;MIFDLVKKYETIDRDIKWLTWLLITYCCLVLFRIIYCLYIKDFNYLFEGAKSLLPPLTALLVVQVANRLIINNRILEENEQRVETVQSTHHAIVIVKDLKAKVGYVKHCIENNRPPIALVEVAARIEMRYESLFERNLYKYLQGESIDLIARISGTIFGIQVFAEQLKQQITCKKELTLENMPKLNSDKPLNSLDDLLNELDTLLDHLYEIREKIN
;
A
#
# COMPACT_ATOMS: atom_id res chain seq x y z
N MET A 1 12.31 -9.01 -4.40
CA MET A 1 11.25 -9.73 -3.66
C MET A 1 10.47 -10.71 -4.54
N ILE A 2 9.59 -10.30 -5.46
CA ILE A 2 8.92 -11.25 -6.40
C ILE A 2 9.95 -12.10 -7.16
N PHE A 3 11.00 -11.47 -7.71
CA PHE A 3 12.09 -12.18 -8.39
C PHE A 3 12.81 -13.20 -7.50
N ASP A 4 12.98 -12.92 -6.21
CA ASP A 4 13.63 -13.84 -5.27
C ASP A 4 12.72 -15.03 -4.95
N LEU A 5 11.41 -14.80 -4.86
CA LEU A 5 10.41 -15.86 -4.71
C LEU A 5 10.31 -16.73 -5.96
N VAL A 6 10.34 -16.12 -7.15
CA VAL A 6 10.38 -16.85 -8.43
C VAL A 6 11.66 -17.68 -8.51
N LYS A 7 12.82 -17.11 -8.17
CA LYS A 7 14.10 -17.84 -8.17
C LYS A 7 14.10 -18.99 -7.15
N LYS A 8 13.58 -18.77 -5.95
CA LYS A 8 13.44 -19.82 -4.92
C LYS A 8 12.48 -20.91 -5.38
N TYR A 9 11.44 -20.54 -6.12
CA TYR A 9 10.53 -21.50 -6.75
C TYR A 9 11.23 -22.34 -7.81
N GLU A 10 12.02 -21.74 -8.69
CA GLU A 10 12.79 -22.48 -9.72
C GLU A 10 13.71 -23.53 -9.09
N THR A 11 14.34 -23.22 -7.95
CA THR A 11 15.15 -24.21 -7.21
C THR A 11 14.31 -25.36 -6.68
N ILE A 12 13.17 -25.05 -6.04
CA ILE A 12 12.28 -26.08 -5.46
C ILE A 12 11.66 -26.93 -6.57
N ASP A 13 11.24 -26.33 -7.69
CA ASP A 13 10.69 -27.03 -8.85
C ASP A 13 11.74 -27.96 -9.50
N ARG A 14 13.00 -27.51 -9.56
CA ARG A 14 14.12 -28.34 -9.99
C ARG A 14 14.31 -29.55 -9.07
N ASP A 15 14.27 -29.36 -7.76
CA ASP A 15 14.45 -30.44 -6.78
C ASP A 15 13.27 -31.44 -6.84
N ILE A 16 12.04 -30.94 -7.04
CA ILE A 16 10.85 -31.77 -7.29
C ILE A 16 11.00 -32.57 -8.58
N LYS A 17 11.54 -31.98 -9.66
CA LYS A 17 11.81 -32.68 -10.92
C LYS A 17 12.83 -33.80 -10.74
N TRP A 18 13.89 -33.58 -9.97
CA TRP A 18 14.87 -34.61 -9.62
C TRP A 18 14.23 -35.76 -8.82
N LEU A 19 13.44 -35.44 -7.79
CA LEU A 19 12.67 -36.42 -7.02
C LEU A 19 11.70 -37.22 -7.89
N THR A 20 11.05 -36.56 -8.85
CA THR A 20 10.14 -37.19 -9.81
C THR A 20 10.90 -38.18 -10.70
N TRP A 21 12.09 -37.82 -11.19
CA TRP A 21 12.94 -38.72 -11.98
C TRP A 21 13.43 -39.94 -11.18
N LEU A 22 13.84 -39.74 -9.93
CA LEU A 22 14.21 -40.83 -9.03
C LEU A 22 13.03 -41.79 -8.81
N LEU A 23 11.84 -41.25 -8.61
CA LEU A 23 10.62 -42.02 -8.43
C LEU A 23 10.22 -42.79 -9.69
N ILE A 24 10.32 -42.18 -10.88
CA ILE A 24 10.10 -42.87 -12.16
C ILE A 24 11.07 -44.04 -12.30
N THR A 25 12.35 -43.82 -11.98
CA THR A 25 13.39 -44.87 -12.03
C THR A 25 13.06 -46.01 -11.06
N TYR A 26 12.61 -45.70 -9.84
CA TYR A 26 12.16 -46.70 -8.87
C TYR A 26 10.93 -47.47 -9.35
N CYS A 27 9.93 -46.78 -9.93
CA CYS A 27 8.77 -47.42 -10.56
C CYS A 27 9.19 -48.39 -11.68
N CYS A 28 10.15 -48.01 -12.53
CA CYS A 28 10.69 -48.90 -13.57
C CYS A 28 11.34 -50.16 -12.98
N LEU A 29 12.10 -50.04 -11.88
CA LEU A 29 12.70 -51.20 -11.20
C LEU A 29 11.64 -52.15 -10.60
N VAL A 30 10.59 -51.60 -10.00
CA VAL A 30 9.49 -52.41 -9.45
C VAL A 30 8.69 -53.07 -10.57
N LEU A 31 8.43 -52.38 -11.69
CA LEU A 31 7.80 -52.97 -12.87
C LEU A 31 8.65 -54.11 -13.46
N PHE A 32 9.97 -53.93 -13.55
CA PHE A 32 10.88 -54.99 -13.99
C PHE A 32 10.81 -56.20 -13.06
N ARG A 33 10.78 -55.98 -11.73
CA ARG A 33 10.61 -57.05 -10.74
C ARG A 33 9.27 -57.76 -10.87
N ILE A 34 8.18 -57.03 -11.12
CA ILE A 34 6.84 -57.59 -11.37
C ILE A 34 6.85 -58.50 -12.61
N ILE A 35 7.46 -58.05 -13.71
CA ILE A 35 7.61 -58.83 -14.95
C ILE A 35 8.41 -60.11 -14.70
N TYR A 36 9.50 -60.00 -13.94
CA TYR A 36 10.33 -61.16 -13.56
C TYR A 36 9.58 -62.16 -12.67
N CYS A 37 8.81 -61.70 -11.67
CA CYS A 37 7.97 -62.55 -10.83
C CYS A 37 6.85 -63.23 -11.63
N LEU A 38 6.25 -62.54 -12.62
CA LEU A 38 5.28 -63.12 -13.55
C LEU A 38 5.91 -64.23 -14.39
N TYR A 39 7.16 -64.06 -14.83
CA TYR A 39 7.90 -65.08 -15.57
C TYR A 39 8.15 -66.34 -14.72
N ILE A 40 8.47 -66.17 -13.44
CA ILE A 40 8.71 -67.27 -12.48
C ILE A 40 7.38 -67.88 -11.94
N LYS A 41 6.23 -67.26 -12.24
CA LYS A 41 4.89 -67.66 -11.75
C LYS A 41 4.75 -67.60 -10.22
N ASP A 42 5.47 -66.70 -9.56
CA ASP A 42 5.34 -66.49 -8.11
C ASP A 42 4.46 -65.27 -7.82
N PHE A 43 3.17 -65.54 -7.62
CA PHE A 43 2.13 -64.51 -7.51
C PHE A 43 2.05 -63.85 -6.12
N ASN A 44 2.66 -64.43 -5.09
CA ASN A 44 2.58 -63.92 -3.72
C ASN A 44 3.32 -62.58 -3.56
N TYR A 45 4.40 -62.37 -4.32
CA TYR A 45 5.25 -61.17 -4.22
C TYR A 45 4.80 -59.98 -5.09
N LEU A 46 3.81 -60.16 -5.97
CA LEU A 46 3.31 -59.11 -6.85
C LEU A 46 2.67 -57.96 -6.07
N PHE A 47 1.88 -58.29 -5.05
CA PHE A 47 1.15 -57.31 -4.25
C PHE A 47 2.05 -56.55 -3.27
N GLU A 48 3.13 -57.15 -2.78
CA GLU A 48 4.10 -56.46 -1.91
C GLU A 48 4.84 -55.33 -2.64
N GLY A 49 5.23 -55.56 -3.90
CA GLY A 49 5.87 -54.54 -4.73
C GLY A 49 4.99 -53.32 -4.97
N ALA A 50 3.71 -53.53 -5.27
CA ALA A 50 2.74 -52.45 -5.48
C ALA A 50 2.45 -51.66 -4.19
N LYS A 51 2.36 -52.33 -3.03
CA LYS A 51 2.15 -51.67 -1.74
C LYS A 51 3.31 -50.76 -1.34
N SER A 52 4.54 -51.12 -1.70
CA SER A 52 5.73 -50.30 -1.43
C SER A 52 5.78 -49.00 -2.27
N LEU A 53 5.16 -48.99 -3.45
CA LEU A 53 5.13 -47.82 -4.35
C LEU A 53 4.09 -46.77 -3.97
N LEU A 54 3.02 -47.17 -3.29
CA LEU A 54 1.87 -46.32 -3.02
C LEU A 54 2.21 -45.12 -2.11
N PRO A 55 2.92 -45.30 -0.97
CA PRO A 55 3.30 -44.18 -0.09
C PRO A 55 4.19 -43.11 -0.73
N PRO A 56 5.27 -43.44 -1.48
CA PRO A 56 6.11 -42.40 -2.09
C PRO A 56 5.41 -41.70 -3.25
N LEU A 57 4.53 -42.38 -4.01
CA LEU A 57 3.71 -41.75 -5.04
C LEU A 57 2.71 -40.75 -4.46
N THR A 58 1.99 -41.12 -3.39
CA THR A 58 1.04 -40.22 -2.73
C THR A 58 1.76 -39.04 -2.08
N ALA A 59 2.91 -39.28 -1.43
CA ALA A 59 3.73 -38.22 -0.86
C ALA A 59 4.20 -37.22 -1.94
N LEU A 60 4.68 -37.70 -3.09
CA LEU A 60 5.13 -36.85 -4.18
C LEU A 60 3.98 -36.00 -4.76
N LEU A 61 2.80 -36.60 -4.97
CA LEU A 61 1.60 -35.88 -5.41
C LEU A 61 1.17 -34.81 -4.41
N VAL A 62 1.14 -35.14 -3.11
CA VAL A 62 0.79 -34.17 -2.06
C VAL A 62 1.79 -33.02 -2.02
N VAL A 63 3.10 -33.30 -2.13
CA VAL A 63 4.14 -32.27 -2.16
C VAL A 63 4.00 -31.37 -3.38
N GLN A 64 3.74 -31.92 -4.57
CA GLN A 64 3.53 -31.13 -5.78
C GLN A 64 2.32 -30.19 -5.68
N VAL A 65 1.19 -30.72 -5.20
CA VAL A 65 -0.05 -29.94 -5.03
C VAL A 65 0.13 -28.88 -3.94
N ALA A 66 0.70 -29.26 -2.79
CA ALA A 66 0.94 -28.34 -1.69
C ALA A 66 1.90 -27.21 -2.09
N ASN A 67 2.99 -27.52 -2.79
CA ASN A 67 3.95 -26.52 -3.23
C ASN A 67 3.28 -25.52 -4.19
N ARG A 68 2.54 -26.00 -5.19
CA ARG A 68 1.80 -25.14 -6.13
C ARG A 68 0.81 -24.23 -5.40
N LEU A 69 0.09 -24.77 -4.41
CA LEU A 69 -0.90 -24.02 -3.65
C LEU A 69 -0.26 -22.95 -2.76
N ILE A 70 0.82 -23.28 -2.04
CA ILE A 70 1.56 -22.34 -1.20
C ILE A 70 2.11 -21.19 -2.04
N ILE A 71 2.64 -21.48 -3.22
CA ILE A 71 3.23 -20.45 -4.11
C ILE A 71 2.14 -19.56 -4.69
N ASN A 72 1.06 -20.15 -5.19
CA ASN A 72 -0.07 -19.37 -5.69
C ASN A 72 -0.62 -18.44 -4.60
N ASN A 73 -0.78 -18.93 -3.37
CA ASN A 73 -1.22 -18.10 -2.26
C ASN A 73 -0.23 -16.98 -1.95
N ARG A 74 1.08 -17.25 -1.93
CA ARG A 74 2.09 -16.20 -1.70
C ARG A 74 2.10 -15.14 -2.80
N ILE A 75 1.97 -15.55 -4.07
CA ILE A 75 1.90 -14.60 -5.19
C ILE A 75 0.63 -13.75 -5.08
N LEU A 76 -0.50 -14.35 -4.71
CA LEU A 76 -1.75 -13.64 -4.48
C LEU A 76 -1.63 -12.65 -3.32
N GLU A 77 -1.12 -13.09 -2.16
CA GLU A 77 -0.89 -12.23 -0.99
C GLU A 77 0.04 -11.05 -1.31
N GLU A 78 1.15 -11.27 -2.01
CA GLU A 78 2.05 -10.19 -2.41
C GLU A 78 1.41 -9.23 -3.41
N ASN A 79 0.61 -9.75 -4.35
CA ASN A 79 -0.11 -8.91 -5.31
C ASN A 79 -1.19 -8.09 -4.62
N GLU A 80 -1.95 -8.68 -3.69
CA GLU A 80 -2.93 -7.99 -2.85
C GLU A 80 -2.26 -6.87 -2.05
N GLN A 81 -1.13 -7.15 -1.39
CA GLN A 81 -0.36 -6.13 -0.68
C GLN A 81 0.11 -4.99 -1.60
N ARG A 82 0.60 -5.30 -2.81
CA ARG A 82 0.99 -4.28 -3.80
C ARG A 82 -0.21 -3.42 -4.21
N VAL A 83 -1.34 -4.03 -4.52
CA VAL A 83 -2.56 -3.32 -4.91
C VAL A 83 -3.06 -2.43 -3.76
N GLU A 84 -3.11 -2.95 -2.53
CA GLU A 84 -3.50 -2.17 -1.34
C GLU A 84 -2.57 -0.99 -1.12
N THR A 85 -1.25 -1.21 -1.26
CA THR A 85 -0.25 -0.13 -1.11
C THR A 85 -0.44 0.93 -2.19
N VAL A 86 -0.55 0.55 -3.46
CA VAL A 86 -0.75 1.49 -4.57
C VAL A 86 -2.04 2.29 -4.40
N GLN A 87 -3.14 1.64 -4.02
CA GLN A 87 -4.43 2.32 -3.78
C GLN A 87 -4.33 3.31 -2.62
N SER A 88 -3.73 2.90 -1.51
CA SER A 88 -3.57 3.74 -0.32
C SER A 88 -2.65 4.94 -0.60
N THR A 89 -1.50 4.72 -1.24
CA THR A 89 -0.58 5.80 -1.63
C THR A 89 -1.21 6.72 -2.67
N HIS A 90 -1.96 6.20 -3.65
CA HIS A 90 -2.66 7.02 -4.62
C HIS A 90 -3.73 7.90 -3.97
N HIS A 91 -4.52 7.34 -3.04
CA HIS A 91 -5.49 8.09 -2.26
C HIS A 91 -4.82 9.23 -1.49
N ALA A 92 -3.72 8.95 -0.80
CA ALA A 92 -2.96 9.98 -0.10
C ALA A 92 -2.40 11.06 -1.02
N ILE A 93 -1.85 10.71 -2.19
CA ILE A 93 -1.37 11.69 -3.17
C ILE A 93 -2.51 12.62 -3.61
N VAL A 94 -3.71 12.07 -3.86
CA VAL A 94 -4.88 12.87 -4.23
C VAL A 94 -5.27 13.83 -3.10
N ILE A 95 -5.27 13.36 -1.85
CA ILE A 95 -5.57 14.19 -0.68
C ILE A 95 -4.55 15.32 -0.53
N VAL A 96 -3.24 15.01 -0.58
CA VAL A 96 -2.19 16.03 -0.39
C VAL A 96 -2.20 17.05 -1.52
N LYS A 97 -2.49 16.65 -2.76
CA LYS A 97 -2.70 17.60 -3.88
C LYS A 97 -3.90 18.52 -3.66
N ASP A 98 -5.02 17.98 -3.18
CA ASP A 98 -6.21 18.77 -2.86
C ASP A 98 -5.92 19.75 -1.72
N LEU A 99 -5.20 19.32 -0.67
CA LEU A 99 -4.74 20.17 0.42
C LEU A 99 -3.84 21.30 -0.09
N LYS A 100 -2.83 20.99 -0.91
CA LYS A 100 -1.93 21.99 -1.52
C LYS A 100 -2.71 23.03 -2.31
N ALA A 101 -3.66 22.61 -3.15
CA ALA A 101 -4.48 23.53 -3.94
C ALA A 101 -5.33 24.45 -3.06
N LYS A 102 -5.93 23.92 -1.99
CA LYS A 102 -6.76 24.70 -1.06
C LYS A 102 -5.94 25.65 -0.20
N VAL A 103 -4.80 25.22 0.33
CA VAL A 103 -3.87 26.08 1.07
C VAL A 103 -3.34 27.19 0.17
N GLY A 104 -2.98 26.87 -1.08
CA GLY A 104 -2.59 27.86 -2.09
C GLY A 104 -3.70 28.86 -2.39
N TYR A 105 -4.97 28.42 -2.42
CA TYR A 105 -6.10 29.33 -2.54
C TYR A 105 -6.28 30.24 -1.31
N VAL A 106 -6.12 29.72 -0.09
CA VAL A 106 -6.15 30.53 1.14
C VAL A 106 -5.06 31.60 1.10
N LYS A 107 -3.83 31.24 0.73
CA LYS A 107 -2.73 32.17 0.54
C LYS A 107 -3.09 33.25 -0.48
N HIS A 108 -3.57 32.85 -1.66
CA HIS A 108 -3.99 33.78 -2.71
C HIS A 108 -5.09 34.75 -2.24
N CYS A 109 -6.05 34.28 -1.45
CA CYS A 109 -7.12 35.11 -0.91
C CYS A 109 -6.60 36.15 0.08
N ILE A 110 -5.63 35.77 0.93
CA ILE A 110 -4.99 36.68 1.88
C ILE A 110 -4.17 37.74 1.14
N GLU A 111 -3.33 37.34 0.19
CA GLU A 111 -2.46 38.26 -0.57
C GLU A 111 -3.25 39.28 -1.39
N ASN A 112 -4.37 38.86 -1.98
CA ASN A 112 -5.16 39.69 -2.89
C ASN A 112 -6.37 40.34 -2.21
N ASN A 113 -6.43 40.32 -0.86
CA ASN A 113 -7.53 40.88 -0.06
C ASN A 113 -8.93 40.44 -0.54
N ARG A 114 -9.09 39.16 -0.91
CA ARG A 114 -10.37 38.61 -1.38
C ARG A 114 -11.38 38.51 -0.23
N PRO A 115 -12.69 38.43 -0.53
CA PRO A 115 -13.73 38.35 0.49
C PRO A 115 -13.52 37.15 1.45
N PRO A 116 -13.65 37.34 2.76
CA PRO A 116 -13.33 36.33 3.76
C PRO A 116 -14.29 35.12 3.76
N ILE A 117 -15.48 35.26 3.16
CA ILE A 117 -16.50 34.18 3.18
C ILE A 117 -16.02 32.90 2.48
N ALA A 118 -15.28 33.03 1.38
CA ALA A 118 -14.73 31.89 0.66
C ALA A 118 -13.62 31.19 1.46
N LEU A 119 -12.85 31.95 2.25
CA LEU A 119 -11.79 31.41 3.10
C LEU A 119 -12.38 30.54 4.21
N VAL A 120 -13.48 30.97 4.83
CA VAL A 120 -14.17 30.21 5.88
C VAL A 120 -14.62 28.84 5.38
N GLU A 121 -15.22 28.80 4.19
CA GLU A 121 -15.67 27.54 3.60
C GLU A 121 -14.50 26.63 3.21
N VAL A 122 -13.44 27.19 2.64
CA VAL A 122 -12.26 26.42 2.24
C VAL A 122 -11.50 25.87 3.46
N ALA A 123 -11.37 26.64 4.54
CA ALA A 123 -10.69 26.21 5.76
C ALA A 123 -11.32 24.94 6.37
N ALA A 124 -12.65 24.90 6.49
CA ALA A 124 -13.36 23.70 6.96
C ALA A 124 -13.11 22.48 6.04
N ARG A 125 -13.00 22.71 4.72
CA ARG A 125 -12.68 21.66 3.74
C ARG A 125 -11.21 21.24 3.73
N ILE A 126 -10.30 22.04 4.29
CA ILE A 126 -8.89 21.69 4.48
C ILE A 126 -8.80 20.71 5.65
N GLU A 127 -9.38 21.04 6.80
CA GLU A 127 -9.39 20.17 7.98
C GLU A 127 -10.00 18.80 7.67
N MET A 128 -11.21 18.74 7.11
CA MET A 128 -11.87 17.46 6.75
C MET A 128 -11.01 16.58 5.82
N ARG A 129 -10.25 17.20 4.90
CA ARG A 129 -9.36 16.46 4.00
C ARG A 129 -8.10 16.02 4.70
N TYR A 130 -7.57 16.84 5.59
CA TYR A 130 -6.41 16.51 6.39
C TYR A 130 -6.70 15.35 7.34
N GLU A 131 -7.89 15.30 7.95
CA GLU A 131 -8.33 14.14 8.74
C GLU A 131 -8.35 12.83 7.93
N SER A 132 -8.59 12.91 6.61
CA SER A 132 -8.55 11.74 5.73
C SER A 132 -7.13 11.17 5.57
N LEU A 133 -6.07 11.91 5.91
CA LEU A 133 -4.71 11.38 5.97
C LEU A 133 -4.49 10.48 7.20
N PHE A 134 -5.36 10.53 8.20
CA PHE A 134 -5.25 9.71 9.41
C PHE A 134 -5.83 8.30 9.27
N GLU A 135 -6.18 7.88 8.06
CA GLU A 135 -6.68 6.53 7.79
C GLU A 135 -5.65 5.47 8.19
N ARG A 136 -6.08 4.48 9.00
CA ARG A 136 -5.20 3.41 9.52
C ARG A 136 -4.40 2.67 8.45
N ASN A 137 -4.95 2.54 7.25
CA ASN A 137 -4.29 1.81 6.17
C ASN A 137 -3.08 2.58 5.63
N LEU A 138 -3.10 3.92 5.68
CA LEU A 138 -2.01 4.73 5.16
C LEU A 138 -0.73 4.57 6.01
N TYR A 139 -0.87 4.56 7.33
CA TYR A 139 0.27 4.44 8.28
C TYR A 139 1.07 3.16 8.15
N LYS A 140 0.48 2.08 7.61
CA LYS A 140 1.20 0.81 7.42
C LYS A 140 2.36 0.95 6.41
N TYR A 141 2.25 1.89 5.49
CA TYR A 141 3.14 2.02 4.32
C TYR A 141 3.96 3.30 4.34
N LEU A 142 3.63 4.25 5.20
CA LEU A 142 4.39 5.49 5.36
C LEU A 142 5.68 5.26 6.14
N GLN A 143 6.72 6.00 5.76
CA GLN A 143 7.95 6.08 6.53
C GLN A 143 7.76 7.01 7.74
N GLY A 144 8.58 6.83 8.78
CA GLY A 144 8.52 7.65 10.00
C GLY A 144 8.60 9.15 9.69
N GLU A 145 9.46 9.55 8.75
CA GLU A 145 9.61 10.95 8.33
C GLU A 145 8.33 11.53 7.73
N SER A 146 7.58 10.76 6.92
CA SER A 146 6.28 11.18 6.37
C SER A 146 5.24 11.34 7.48
N ILE A 147 5.26 10.49 8.50
CA ILE A 147 4.36 10.57 9.66
C ILE A 147 4.66 11.83 10.48
N ASP A 148 5.94 12.13 10.70
CA ASP A 148 6.37 13.32 11.41
C ASP A 148 5.99 14.60 10.65
N LEU A 149 6.07 14.59 9.31
CA LEU A 149 5.59 15.69 8.47
C LEU A 149 4.07 15.88 8.61
N ILE A 150 3.28 14.80 8.54
CA ILE A 150 1.83 14.89 8.76
C ILE A 150 1.56 15.51 10.13
N ALA A 151 2.21 15.03 11.19
CA ALA A 151 2.03 15.56 12.54
C ALA A 151 2.39 17.05 12.64
N ARG A 152 3.44 17.51 11.96
CA ARG A 152 3.86 18.92 11.94
C ARG A 152 2.86 19.83 11.23
N ILE A 153 2.38 19.38 10.06
CA ILE A 153 1.37 20.05 9.24
C ILE A 153 0.08 20.34 10.03
N SER A 154 -0.26 19.49 11.00
CA SER A 154 -1.46 19.65 11.86
C SER A 154 -1.58 21.02 12.50
N GLY A 155 -0.47 21.58 13.00
CA GLY A 155 -0.48 22.84 13.74
C GLY A 155 -0.88 24.01 12.85
N THR A 156 -0.36 24.03 11.62
CA THR A 156 -0.66 25.11 10.67
C THR A 156 -2.09 24.97 10.11
N ILE A 157 -2.56 23.75 9.85
CA ILE A 157 -3.95 23.51 9.42
C ILE A 157 -4.94 23.95 10.49
N PHE A 158 -4.69 23.58 11.75
CA PHE A 158 -5.48 24.06 12.88
C PHE A 158 -5.46 25.60 12.97
N GLY A 159 -4.30 26.22 12.76
CA GLY A 159 -4.16 27.68 12.69
C GLY A 159 -5.05 28.33 11.62
N ILE A 160 -5.10 27.75 10.41
CA ILE A 160 -5.98 28.22 9.31
C ILE A 160 -7.45 28.19 9.73
N GLN A 161 -7.86 27.12 10.41
CA GLN A 161 -9.24 26.95 10.88
C GLN A 161 -9.61 27.92 11.98
N VAL A 162 -8.76 28.08 13.01
CA VAL A 162 -8.99 29.07 14.08
C VAL A 162 -9.11 30.48 13.49
N PHE A 163 -8.25 30.81 12.51
CA PHE A 163 -8.34 32.08 11.80
C PHE A 163 -9.65 32.23 11.03
N ALA A 164 -10.08 31.19 10.32
CA ALA A 164 -11.35 31.18 9.60
C ALA A 164 -12.57 31.31 10.55
N GLU A 165 -12.56 30.66 11.71
CA GLU A 165 -13.62 30.78 12.70
C GLU A 165 -13.72 32.20 13.27
N GLN A 166 -12.58 32.84 13.54
CA GLN A 166 -12.55 34.24 13.97
C GLN A 166 -13.16 35.16 12.90
N LEU A 167 -12.82 34.96 11.62
CA LEU A 167 -13.43 35.70 10.51
C LEU A 167 -14.94 35.45 10.44
N LYS A 168 -15.38 34.20 10.58
CA LYS A 168 -16.81 33.83 10.59
C LYS A 168 -17.57 34.55 11.71
N GLN A 169 -17.01 34.62 12.92
CA GLN A 169 -17.61 35.34 14.04
C GLN A 169 -17.70 36.84 13.74
N GLN A 170 -16.65 37.45 13.19
CA GLN A 170 -16.66 38.87 12.80
C GLN A 170 -17.72 39.18 11.75
N ILE A 171 -17.86 38.34 10.71
CA ILE A 171 -18.89 38.46 9.67
C ILE A 171 -20.29 38.35 10.28
N THR A 172 -20.49 37.41 11.22
CA THR A 172 -21.79 37.18 11.86
C THR A 172 -22.21 38.34 12.77
N CYS A 173 -21.26 38.90 13.52
CA CYS A 173 -21.52 40.04 14.41
C CYS A 173 -21.71 41.36 13.65
N LYS A 174 -21.10 41.53 12.48
CA LYS A 174 -21.18 42.74 11.67
C LYS A 174 -21.70 42.40 10.27
N LYS A 175 -23.02 42.19 10.17
CA LYS A 175 -23.77 41.75 8.96
C LYS A 175 -23.40 42.45 7.63
N GLU A 176 -22.76 43.63 7.68
CA GLU A 176 -22.29 44.42 6.53
C GLU A 176 -20.93 43.97 5.94
N LEU A 177 -20.15 43.12 6.62
CA LEU A 177 -18.79 42.71 6.22
C LEU A 177 -18.72 41.57 5.18
N THR A 178 -19.85 41.12 4.62
CA THR A 178 -19.86 39.95 3.71
C THR A 178 -19.16 40.20 2.37
N LEU A 179 -19.02 41.47 1.96
CA LEU A 179 -18.33 41.88 0.73
C LEU A 179 -17.13 42.81 0.99
N GLU A 180 -16.84 43.12 2.26
CA GLU A 180 -15.69 43.95 2.61
C GLU A 180 -14.38 43.15 2.45
N ASN A 181 -13.32 43.88 2.11
CA ASN A 181 -11.98 43.32 1.97
C ASN A 181 -11.52 42.74 3.31
N MET A 182 -10.65 41.72 3.24
CA MET A 182 -10.02 41.12 4.40
C MET A 182 -9.43 42.18 5.36
N PRO A 183 -9.55 41.98 6.68
CA PRO A 183 -8.90 42.85 7.65
C PRO A 183 -7.39 42.86 7.37
N LYS A 184 -6.80 44.05 7.27
CA LYS A 184 -5.37 44.21 7.00
C LYS A 184 -4.56 43.46 8.06
N LEU A 185 -3.79 42.48 7.62
CA LEU A 185 -2.85 41.77 8.48
C LEU A 185 -1.65 42.68 8.74
N ASN A 186 -1.37 42.94 10.02
CA ASN A 186 -0.27 43.82 10.44
C ASN A 186 1.11 43.14 10.39
N SER A 187 1.21 41.90 9.90
CA SER A 187 2.47 41.18 9.77
C SER A 187 2.44 40.19 8.62
N ASP A 188 3.61 39.93 8.02
CA ASP A 188 3.82 38.93 6.97
C ASP A 188 3.89 37.48 7.51
N LYS A 189 3.92 37.30 8.84
CA LYS A 189 4.01 35.99 9.50
C LYS A 189 3.00 34.93 9.00
N PRO A 190 1.68 35.22 8.84
CA PRO A 190 0.73 34.22 8.37
C PRO A 190 0.95 33.82 6.91
N LEU A 191 1.49 34.71 6.07
CA LEU A 191 1.86 34.36 4.69
C LEU A 191 3.07 33.43 4.67
N ASN A 192 4.09 33.73 5.48
CA ASN A 192 5.27 32.87 5.61
C ASN A 192 4.91 31.48 6.14
N SER A 193 4.01 31.37 7.14
CA SER A 193 3.56 30.07 7.64
C SER A 193 2.78 29.26 6.60
N LEU A 194 2.05 29.91 5.69
CA LEU A 194 1.39 29.23 4.57
C LEU A 194 2.38 28.77 3.51
N ASP A 195 3.47 29.51 3.29
CA ASP A 195 4.55 29.09 2.42
C ASP A 195 5.32 27.89 2.98
N ASP A 196 5.64 27.90 4.27
CA ASP A 196 6.24 26.77 4.95
C ASP A 196 5.32 25.53 4.83
N LEU A 197 4.02 25.69 5.04
CA LEU A 197 3.03 24.62 4.86
C LEU A 197 2.99 24.07 3.43
N LEU A 198 3.04 24.93 2.41
CA LEU A 198 3.07 24.50 1.01
C LEU A 198 4.34 23.69 0.70
N ASN A 199 5.48 24.11 1.24
CA ASN A 199 6.75 23.40 1.08
C ASN A 199 6.74 22.04 1.81
N GLU A 200 6.15 21.97 3.01
CA GLU A 200 5.96 20.72 3.75
C GLU A 200 5.02 19.75 3.00
N LEU A 201 3.93 20.26 2.41
CA LEU A 201 3.02 19.47 1.58
C LEU A 201 3.70 18.95 0.30
N ASP A 202 4.61 19.73 -0.30
CA ASP A 202 5.41 19.29 -1.43
C ASP A 202 6.41 18.20 -1.04
N THR A 203 7.09 18.37 0.08
CA THR A 203 7.99 17.33 0.62
C THR A 203 7.22 16.03 0.89
N LEU A 204 6.01 16.13 1.45
CA LEU A 204 5.15 14.98 1.67
C LEU A 204 4.72 14.32 0.36
N LEU A 205 4.42 15.09 -0.68
CA LEU A 205 4.13 14.55 -2.02
C LEU A 205 5.32 13.79 -2.60
N ASP A 206 6.52 14.36 -2.50
CA ASP A 206 7.73 13.72 -3.00
C ASP A 206 7.98 12.37 -2.31
N HIS A 207 7.83 12.32 -0.98
CA HIS A 207 7.92 11.05 -0.22
C HIS A 207 6.88 10.02 -0.68
N LEU A 208 5.63 10.46 -0.95
CA LEU A 208 4.58 9.57 -1.45
C LEU A 208 4.88 9.05 -2.87
N TYR A 209 5.49 9.89 -3.72
CA TYR A 209 5.94 9.48 -5.05
C TYR A 209 7.10 8.48 -4.98
N GLU A 210 8.08 8.69 -4.10
CA GLU A 210 9.15 7.72 -3.88
C GLU A 210 8.63 6.36 -3.43
N ILE A 211 7.63 6.33 -2.54
CA ILE A 211 6.98 5.09 -2.12
C ILE A 211 6.35 4.40 -3.33
N ARG A 212 5.65 5.17 -4.17
CA ARG A 212 5.02 4.64 -5.39
C ARG A 212 6.04 4.10 -6.39
N GLU A 213 7.17 4.78 -6.57
CA GLU A 213 8.24 4.33 -7.46
C GLU A 213 8.92 3.06 -6.96
N LYS A 214 9.10 2.90 -5.64
CA LYS A 214 9.69 1.67 -5.05
C LYS A 214 8.79 0.43 -5.21
N ILE A 215 7.49 0.62 -5.43
CA ILE A 215 6.52 -0.49 -5.58
C ILE A 215 6.43 -0.97 -7.03
N ASN A 216 6.61 -0.06 -8.00
CA ASN A 216 6.61 -0.35 -9.44
C ASN A 216 7.91 -1.03 -9.87
#